data_AF-A0A2L0PQA8-F1
#
_entry.id   AF-A0A2L0PQA8-F1
#
_cell.length_a   1.000
_cell.length_b   1.000
_cell.length_c   1.000
_cell.angle_alpha   90.00
_cell.angle_beta   90.00
_cell.angle_gamma   90.00
#
_symmetry.space_group_name_H-M   'P 1'
#
loop_
_entity.id
_entity.type
_entity.pdbx_description
1 polymer ?
#
loop_
_entity_poly.entity_id
_entity_poly.type
_entity_poly.pdbx_seq_one_letter_code
_entity_poly.pdbx_strand_id
1 'polypeptide(L)'
;MHTWANNMLTTLSAGITASATSMTVASMGDLVLGVNETAFLTLQNDAASLYEIVKVTEISGLTLTIQRAQEGTTAQAWEVGAIVVAAQTKSQLIEIRDGIARIKKQMWFQVTGSAVSSVNGQKQYLQAASAMALTIDLQDGEDMVLEINPATFNVTLPSISWRGSVLTWFENKWHTLTLSKRGSSLICWWEVEP
;
A
#
# COMPACT_ATOMS: atom_id res chain seq x y z
N MET A 1 15.11 6.01 -1.67
CA MET A 1 14.68 4.61 -1.53
C MET A 1 15.12 4.13 -0.14
N HIS A 2 14.46 3.15 0.48
CA HIS A 2 14.89 2.64 1.80
C HIS A 2 15.80 1.43 1.61
N THR A 3 16.95 1.42 2.29
CA THR A 3 17.81 0.23 2.34
C THR A 3 17.44 -0.60 3.57
N TRP A 4 17.46 -1.92 3.42
CA TRP A 4 17.20 -2.85 4.52
C TRP A 4 18.48 -3.57 4.90
N ALA A 5 18.83 -3.51 6.18
CA ALA A 5 19.91 -4.31 6.76
C ALA A 5 19.27 -5.53 7.46
N ASN A 6 19.69 -6.73 7.10
CA ASN A 6 19.17 -7.95 7.72
C ASN A 6 19.84 -8.18 9.07
N ASN A 7 19.05 -8.23 10.14
CA ASN A 7 19.48 -8.67 11.46
C ASN A 7 20.74 -7.96 11.99
N MET A 8 20.95 -6.69 11.59
CA MET A 8 22.03 -5.89 12.14
C MET A 8 21.75 -5.64 13.62
N LEU A 9 22.67 -6.08 14.48
CA LEU A 9 22.64 -5.90 15.92
C LEU A 9 24.02 -5.42 16.36
N THR A 10 24.07 -4.28 17.01
CA THR A 10 25.29 -3.63 17.47
C THR A 10 24.99 -2.81 18.72
N THR A 11 25.97 -2.08 19.22
CA THR A 11 25.81 -1.18 20.36
C THR A 11 26.36 0.20 20.04
N LEU A 12 25.89 1.22 20.75
CA LEU A 12 26.52 2.54 20.73
C LEU A 12 27.94 2.46 21.31
N SER A 13 28.91 3.00 20.58
CA SER A 13 30.30 3.14 21.03
C SER A 13 30.51 4.34 21.96
N ALA A 14 29.57 5.28 21.97
CA ALA A 14 29.54 6.43 22.86
C ALA A 14 28.08 6.83 23.14
N GLY A 15 27.82 7.38 24.32
CA GLY A 15 26.50 7.90 24.67
C GLY A 15 26.11 9.10 23.80
N ILE A 16 24.81 9.27 23.56
CA ILE A 16 24.25 10.36 22.76
C ILE A 16 23.14 11.07 23.52
N THR A 17 23.03 12.39 23.35
CA THR A 17 21.96 13.20 23.93
C THR A 17 20.67 13.10 23.09
N ALA A 18 19.55 13.59 23.59
CA ALA A 18 18.28 13.63 22.84
C ALA A 18 18.33 14.51 21.58
N SER A 19 19.27 15.46 21.50
CA SER A 19 19.46 16.35 20.36
C SER A 19 20.60 15.93 19.42
N ALA A 20 21.26 14.80 19.69
CA ALA A 20 22.37 14.34 18.87
C ALA A 20 21.90 13.99 17.45
N THR A 21 22.59 14.54 16.45
CA THR A 21 22.36 14.30 15.02
C THR A 21 23.34 13.29 14.42
N SER A 22 24.24 12.76 15.23
CA SER A 22 25.14 11.67 14.88
C SER A 22 25.24 10.65 16.02
N MET A 23 25.56 9.42 15.66
CA MET A 23 25.90 8.36 16.61
C MET A 23 27.00 7.47 16.05
N THR A 24 27.81 6.88 16.92
CA THR A 24 28.85 5.92 16.53
C THR A 24 28.49 4.54 17.07
N VAL A 25 28.59 3.53 16.23
CA VAL A 25 28.28 2.13 16.58
C VAL A 25 29.54 1.28 16.68
N ALA A 26 29.49 0.16 17.39
CA ALA A 26 30.62 -0.74 17.56
C ALA A 26 30.96 -1.51 16.27
N SER A 27 29.95 -1.76 15.43
CA SER A 27 30.05 -2.42 14.14
C SER A 27 28.87 -2.00 13.28
N MET A 28 29.07 -1.96 11.95
CA MET A 28 28.00 -1.71 10.97
C MET A 28 27.22 -2.97 10.61
N GLY A 29 27.73 -4.16 10.91
CA GLY A 29 27.20 -5.40 10.35
C GLY A 29 27.05 -5.29 8.82
N ASP A 30 25.85 -5.60 8.31
CA ASP A 30 25.51 -5.48 6.88
C ASP A 30 24.81 -4.16 6.53
N LEU A 31 24.82 -3.17 7.42
CA LEU A 31 24.21 -1.87 7.14
C LEU A 31 25.03 -1.11 6.09
N VAL A 32 24.41 -0.89 4.93
CA VAL A 32 24.92 -0.06 3.84
C VAL A 32 23.82 0.91 3.39
N LEU A 33 24.21 2.06 2.84
CA LEU A 33 23.29 3.00 2.18
C LEU A 33 23.78 3.27 0.76
N GLY A 34 22.88 3.14 -0.21
CA GLY A 34 23.09 3.67 -1.55
C GLY A 34 22.91 5.19 -1.61
N VAL A 35 23.11 5.75 -2.80
CA VAL A 35 22.91 7.18 -3.05
C VAL A 35 21.44 7.55 -2.82
N ASN A 36 21.20 8.57 -2.00
CA ASN A 36 19.86 9.02 -1.59
C ASN A 36 19.00 7.93 -0.93
N GLU A 37 19.65 6.96 -0.27
CA GLU A 37 18.97 5.96 0.53
C GLU A 37 19.00 6.30 2.02
N THR A 38 18.02 5.75 2.74
CA THR A 38 17.93 5.89 4.20
C THR A 38 17.59 4.55 4.82
N ALA A 39 18.03 4.33 6.05
CA ALA A 39 17.69 3.15 6.84
C ALA A 39 17.05 3.57 8.16
N PHE A 40 16.20 2.73 8.72
CA PHE A 40 15.67 2.91 10.06
C PHE A 40 16.35 1.94 11.02
N LEU A 41 16.74 2.45 12.18
CA LEU A 41 17.31 1.66 13.27
C LEU A 41 16.50 1.92 14.54
N THR A 42 16.43 0.91 15.40
CA THR A 42 15.85 1.03 16.74
C THR A 42 16.98 1.09 17.75
N LEU A 43 17.03 2.17 18.52
CA LEU A 43 17.80 2.25 19.76
C LEU A 43 16.94 1.71 20.89
N GLN A 44 17.49 0.85 21.74
CA GLN A 44 16.77 0.29 22.87
C GLN A 44 17.69 0.03 24.07
N ASN A 45 17.10 -0.01 25.26
CA ASN A 45 17.79 -0.48 26.45
C ASN A 45 17.84 -2.02 26.47
N ASP A 46 18.65 -2.59 27.35
CA ASP A 46 18.84 -4.05 27.44
C ASP A 46 17.54 -4.83 27.66
N ALA A 47 16.60 -4.24 28.41
CA ALA A 47 15.28 -4.83 28.68
C ALA A 47 14.26 -4.61 27.55
N ALA A 48 14.60 -3.86 26.50
CA ALA A 48 13.71 -3.42 25.41
C ALA A 48 12.40 -2.76 25.90
N SER A 49 12.40 -2.18 27.10
CA SER A 49 11.26 -1.48 27.71
C SER A 49 11.17 -0.03 27.26
N LEU A 50 12.29 0.53 26.78
CA LEU A 50 12.40 1.85 26.19
C LEU A 50 13.03 1.69 24.81
N TYR A 51 12.46 2.34 23.81
CA TYR A 51 12.98 2.31 22.45
C TYR A 51 12.76 3.64 21.73
N GLU A 52 13.59 3.90 20.74
CA GLU A 52 13.49 5.03 19.83
C GLU A 52 13.81 4.57 18.41
N ILE A 53 13.01 5.00 17.44
CA ILE A 53 13.30 4.75 16.02
C ILE A 53 14.04 5.98 15.49
N VAL A 54 15.19 5.74 14.87
CA VAL A 54 16.01 6.77 14.22
C VAL A 54 16.14 6.48 12.74
N LYS A 55 16.20 7.53 11.92
CA LYS A 55 16.47 7.42 10.48
C LYS A 55 17.91 7.79 10.21
N VAL A 56 18.68 6.86 9.66
CA VAL A 56 20.03 7.08 9.18
C VAL A 56 19.96 7.67 7.77
N THR A 57 20.64 8.79 7.56
CA THR A 57 20.71 9.47 6.26
C THR A 57 22.09 9.42 5.62
N GLU A 58 23.12 9.10 6.39
CA GLU A 58 24.50 8.99 5.89
C GLU A 58 25.30 8.04 6.78
N ILE A 59 26.26 7.36 6.16
CA ILE A 59 27.23 6.47 6.79
C ILE A 59 28.64 6.95 6.47
N SER A 60 29.46 7.17 7.50
CA SER A 60 30.89 7.45 7.37
C SER A 60 31.71 6.64 8.38
N GLY A 61 32.36 5.58 7.92
CA GLY A 61 33.07 4.64 8.79
C GLY A 61 32.12 3.92 9.74
N LEU A 62 32.26 4.16 11.05
CA LEU A 62 31.33 3.67 12.10
C LEU A 62 30.35 4.75 12.59
N THR A 63 30.36 5.93 11.97
CA THR A 63 29.51 7.06 12.35
C THR A 63 28.31 7.16 11.42
N LEU A 64 27.14 7.33 12.03
CA LEU A 64 25.85 7.43 11.39
C LEU A 64 25.32 8.85 11.57
N THR A 65 24.95 9.52 10.48
CA THR A 65 24.15 10.75 10.54
C THR A 65 22.68 10.35 10.70
N ILE A 66 22.02 10.86 11.74
CA ILE A 66 20.69 10.39 12.15
C ILE A 66 19.69 11.54 12.32
N GLN A 67 18.44 11.23 12.00
CA GLN A 67 17.26 11.98 12.43
C GLN A 67 16.54 11.18 13.51
N ARG A 68 16.32 11.83 14.66
CA ARG A 68 15.76 11.25 15.89
C ARG A 68 14.22 11.20 15.85
N ALA A 69 13.61 10.53 16.83
CA ALA A 69 12.16 10.56 17.06
C ALA A 69 11.28 10.22 15.82
N GLN A 70 11.62 9.15 15.10
CA GLN A 70 10.85 8.72 13.94
C GLN A 70 9.63 7.90 14.37
N GLU A 71 8.63 7.82 13.48
CA GLU A 71 7.39 7.04 13.67
C GLU A 71 6.63 7.36 14.98
N GLY A 72 6.75 8.60 15.46
CA GLY A 72 6.11 9.04 16.70
C GLY A 72 6.79 8.58 17.99
N THR A 73 7.99 7.98 17.90
CA THR A 73 8.84 7.72 19.07
C THR A 73 9.41 9.02 19.65
N THR A 74 9.86 9.00 20.89
CA THR A 74 10.41 10.18 21.58
C THR A 74 11.94 10.12 21.60
N ALA A 75 12.60 11.23 21.23
CA ALA A 75 14.05 11.34 21.32
C ALA A 75 14.50 11.44 22.78
N GLN A 76 15.46 10.62 23.19
CA GLN A 76 15.99 10.61 24.56
C GLN A 76 17.51 10.44 24.60
N ALA A 77 18.11 10.60 25.78
CA ALA A 77 19.53 10.26 25.94
C ALA A 77 19.70 8.72 25.93
N TRP A 78 20.77 8.26 25.30
CA TRP A 78 21.16 6.85 25.27
C TRP A 78 22.59 6.73 25.76
N GLU A 79 22.82 5.78 26.66
CA GLU A 79 24.15 5.51 27.19
C GLU A 79 25.00 4.72 26.19
N VAL A 80 26.32 4.76 26.39
CA VAL A 80 27.23 3.84 25.72
C VAL A 80 26.79 2.39 25.99
N GLY A 81 26.91 1.52 24.99
CA GLY A 81 26.45 0.14 25.07
C GLY A 81 24.96 -0.06 24.78
N ALA A 82 24.16 1.02 24.64
CA ALA A 82 22.76 0.88 24.22
C ALA A 82 22.65 0.11 22.91
N ILE A 83 21.66 -0.77 22.84
CA ILE A 83 21.48 -1.70 21.71
C ILE A 83 20.96 -0.90 20.50
N VAL A 84 21.55 -1.16 19.34
CA VAL A 84 21.12 -0.63 18.05
C VAL A 84 20.78 -1.81 17.15
N VAL A 85 19.55 -1.87 16.66
CA VAL A 85 19.05 -2.99 15.85
C VAL A 85 18.30 -2.52 14.61
N ALA A 86 18.53 -3.19 13.48
CA ALA A 86 17.71 -3.06 12.27
C ALA A 86 16.48 -3.97 12.37
N ALA A 87 15.48 -3.54 13.13
CA ALA A 87 14.20 -4.23 13.26
C ALA A 87 13.20 -3.76 12.18
N GLN A 88 12.22 -4.61 11.85
CA GLN A 88 11.08 -4.20 11.04
C GLN A 88 10.23 -3.20 11.84
N THR A 89 9.91 -2.06 11.23
CA THR A 89 9.12 -1.01 11.86
C THR A 89 7.65 -1.15 11.52
N LYS A 90 6.79 -0.49 12.31
CA LYS A 90 5.36 -0.47 12.06
C LYS A 90 5.06 0.21 10.73
N SER A 91 5.71 1.33 10.42
CA SER A 91 5.49 2.04 9.16
C SER A 91 5.78 1.15 7.95
N GLN A 92 6.86 0.37 7.99
CA GLN A 92 7.22 -0.56 6.90
C GLN A 92 6.12 -1.60 6.64
N LEU A 93 5.55 -2.20 7.69
CA LEU A 93 4.45 -3.17 7.53
C LEU A 93 3.15 -2.53 7.04
N ILE A 94 2.90 -1.28 7.44
CA ILE A 94 1.76 -0.49 6.94
C ILE A 94 1.92 -0.23 5.44
N GLU A 95 3.10 0.18 4.99
CA GLU A 95 3.38 0.43 3.57
C GLU A 95 3.18 -0.83 2.71
N ILE A 96 3.63 -2.00 3.19
CA ILE A 96 3.40 -3.28 2.51
C ILE A 96 1.90 -3.58 2.41
N ARG A 97 1.17 -3.48 3.53
CA ARG A 97 -0.27 -3.74 3.58
C ARG A 97 -1.04 -2.83 2.62
N ASP A 98 -0.72 -1.54 2.63
CA ASP A 98 -1.39 -0.54 1.80
C ASP A 98 -1.00 -0.73 0.33
N GLY A 99 0.24 -1.14 0.04
CA GLY A 99 0.70 -1.55 -1.28
C GLY A 99 -0.10 -2.74 -1.82
N ILE A 100 -0.35 -3.77 -1.00
CA ILE A 100 -1.20 -4.91 -1.38
C ILE A 100 -2.62 -4.45 -1.72
N ALA A 101 -3.20 -3.55 -0.94
CA ALA A 101 -4.52 -3.00 -1.23
C ALA A 101 -4.56 -2.23 -2.56
N ARG A 102 -3.51 -1.48 -2.89
CA ARG A 102 -3.36 -0.78 -4.18
C ARG A 102 -3.22 -1.77 -5.35
N ILE A 103 -2.45 -2.85 -5.17
CA ILE A 103 -2.28 -3.88 -6.20
C ILE A 103 -3.62 -4.57 -6.49
N LYS A 104 -4.40 -4.93 -5.46
CA LYS A 104 -5.74 -5.53 -5.63
C LYS A 104 -6.66 -4.67 -6.49
N LYS A 105 -6.54 -3.34 -6.41
CA LYS A 105 -7.33 -2.43 -7.24
C LYS A 105 -7.00 -2.53 -8.75
N GLN A 106 -5.78 -2.93 -9.11
CA GLN A 106 -5.30 -2.97 -10.50
C GLN A 106 -5.36 -4.34 -11.16
N MET A 107 -5.58 -5.41 -10.38
CA MET A 107 -5.69 -6.78 -10.87
C MET A 107 -7.12 -7.09 -11.30
N TRP A 108 -7.27 -7.99 -12.29
CA TRP A 108 -8.55 -8.50 -12.72
C TRP A 108 -9.09 -9.56 -11.76
N PHE A 109 -10.35 -9.41 -11.35
CA PHE A 109 -11.06 -10.37 -10.50
C PHE A 109 -12.34 -10.88 -11.17
N GLN A 110 -12.62 -12.18 -11.07
CA GLN A 110 -13.84 -12.78 -11.62
C GLN A 110 -15.03 -12.58 -10.68
N VAL A 111 -16.10 -11.98 -11.17
CA VAL A 111 -17.38 -11.94 -10.46
C VAL A 111 -18.06 -13.30 -10.59
N THR A 112 -18.38 -13.95 -9.46
CA THR A 112 -19.10 -15.25 -9.43
C THR A 112 -20.58 -15.12 -9.09
N GLY A 113 -21.06 -13.91 -8.76
CA GLY A 113 -22.44 -13.66 -8.36
C GLY A 113 -23.03 -12.41 -9.03
N SER A 114 -24.07 -11.85 -8.43
CA SER A 114 -24.74 -10.65 -8.93
C SER A 114 -24.26 -9.33 -8.31
N ALA A 115 -23.31 -9.38 -7.37
CA ALA A 115 -22.78 -8.20 -6.70
C ALA A 115 -21.39 -7.84 -7.23
N VAL A 116 -21.24 -6.59 -7.67
CA VAL A 116 -19.98 -6.00 -8.10
C VAL A 116 -19.65 -4.85 -7.15
N SER A 117 -18.46 -4.87 -6.54
CA SER A 117 -18.02 -3.85 -5.58
C SER A 117 -16.50 -3.65 -5.66
N SER A 118 -15.98 -2.57 -5.11
CA SER A 118 -14.53 -2.29 -5.08
C SER A 118 -13.73 -3.21 -4.14
N VAL A 119 -14.39 -4.03 -3.31
CA VAL A 119 -13.74 -4.91 -2.31
C VAL A 119 -12.82 -5.95 -2.96
N ASN A 120 -13.25 -6.53 -4.07
CA ASN A 120 -12.48 -7.55 -4.79
C ASN A 120 -11.50 -6.95 -5.81
N GLY A 121 -11.42 -5.62 -5.90
CA GLY A 121 -10.61 -4.89 -6.87
C GLY A 121 -11.46 -3.96 -7.74
N GLN A 122 -10.81 -2.98 -8.39
CA GLN A 122 -11.48 -2.02 -9.26
C GLN A 122 -11.51 -2.47 -10.72
N LYS A 123 -10.94 -3.64 -11.05
CA LYS A 123 -11.06 -4.25 -12.38
C LYS A 123 -11.67 -5.63 -12.22
N GLN A 124 -12.85 -5.84 -12.78
CA GLN A 124 -13.57 -7.10 -12.63
C GLN A 124 -14.11 -7.57 -13.96
N TYR A 125 -14.24 -8.89 -14.11
CA TYR A 125 -14.85 -9.49 -15.28
C TYR A 125 -15.96 -10.46 -14.87
N LEU A 126 -17.03 -10.48 -15.67
CA LEU A 126 -18.19 -11.33 -15.47
C LEU A 126 -18.54 -12.00 -16.79
N GLN A 127 -18.57 -13.33 -16.79
CA GLN A 127 -19.22 -14.10 -17.85
C GLN A 127 -20.59 -14.53 -17.34
N ALA A 128 -21.65 -13.88 -17.82
CA ALA A 128 -23.01 -14.18 -17.38
C ALA A 128 -23.43 -15.54 -17.94
N ALA A 129 -23.69 -16.49 -17.04
CA ALA A 129 -24.18 -17.83 -17.41
C ALA A 129 -25.71 -17.90 -17.53
N SER A 130 -26.42 -16.85 -17.11
CA SER A 130 -27.87 -16.73 -17.15
C SER A 130 -28.27 -15.26 -17.02
N ALA A 131 -29.54 -14.95 -17.30
CA ALA A 131 -30.08 -13.60 -17.07
C ALA A 131 -29.98 -13.24 -15.58
N MET A 132 -29.46 -12.05 -15.28
CA MET A 132 -29.24 -11.61 -13.91
C MET A 132 -29.38 -10.10 -13.76
N ALA A 133 -29.71 -9.66 -12.55
CA ALA A 133 -29.68 -8.25 -12.18
C ALA A 133 -28.43 -7.98 -11.34
N LEU A 134 -27.57 -7.07 -11.80
CA LEU A 134 -26.38 -6.69 -11.07
C LEU A 134 -26.68 -5.62 -10.03
N THR A 135 -26.04 -5.74 -8.88
CA THR A 135 -25.91 -4.65 -7.90
C THR A 135 -24.49 -4.11 -7.97
N ILE A 136 -24.35 -2.81 -8.17
CA ILE A 136 -23.05 -2.12 -8.18
C ILE A 136 -22.95 -1.30 -6.90
N ASP A 137 -22.07 -1.73 -6.00
CA ASP A 137 -21.84 -1.11 -4.69
C ASP A 137 -20.46 -0.47 -4.66
N LEU A 138 -20.42 0.83 -4.96
CA LEU A 138 -19.22 1.67 -4.96
C LEU A 138 -19.41 2.79 -3.95
N GLN A 139 -18.33 3.13 -3.24
CA GLN A 139 -18.31 4.29 -2.34
C GLN A 139 -18.18 5.59 -3.13
N ASP A 140 -18.58 6.71 -2.53
CA ASP A 140 -18.43 8.01 -3.19
C ASP A 140 -16.96 8.29 -3.54
N GLY A 141 -16.73 8.79 -4.76
CA GLY A 141 -15.41 9.02 -5.32
C GLY A 141 -14.72 7.79 -5.90
N GLU A 142 -15.30 6.60 -5.81
CA GLU A 142 -14.71 5.39 -6.41
C GLU A 142 -14.99 5.27 -7.91
N ASP A 143 -14.01 4.70 -8.60
CA ASP A 143 -14.08 4.31 -10.01
C ASP A 143 -13.84 2.79 -10.14
N MET A 144 -14.42 2.17 -11.16
CA MET A 144 -14.29 0.75 -11.45
C MET A 144 -14.40 0.47 -12.95
N VAL A 145 -13.67 -0.53 -13.43
CA VAL A 145 -13.82 -1.12 -14.75
C VAL A 145 -14.44 -2.50 -14.57
N LEU A 146 -15.54 -2.75 -15.28
CA LEU A 146 -16.23 -4.01 -15.29
C LEU A 146 -16.35 -4.49 -16.74
N GLU A 147 -15.73 -5.62 -17.03
CA GLU A 147 -15.89 -6.34 -18.29
C GLU A 147 -17.01 -7.35 -18.16
N ILE A 148 -18.01 -7.31 -19.05
CA ILE A 148 -19.16 -8.21 -19.02
C ILE A 148 -19.31 -8.89 -20.37
N ASN A 149 -19.39 -10.22 -20.37
CA ASN A 149 -19.87 -11.00 -21.49
C ASN A 149 -21.27 -11.55 -21.14
N PRO A 150 -22.35 -10.99 -21.73
CA PRO A 150 -23.72 -11.46 -21.50
C PRO A 150 -24.01 -12.86 -22.07
N ALA A 151 -23.08 -13.49 -22.80
CA ALA A 151 -23.33 -14.67 -23.62
C ALA A 151 -24.58 -14.45 -24.50
N THR A 152 -25.68 -15.14 -24.22
CA THR A 152 -26.97 -14.99 -24.93
C THR A 152 -28.08 -14.43 -24.03
N PHE A 153 -27.72 -13.85 -22.88
CA PHE A 153 -28.66 -13.38 -21.87
C PHE A 153 -28.52 -11.89 -21.60
N ASN A 154 -29.64 -11.21 -21.34
CA ASN A 154 -29.56 -9.82 -20.91
C ASN A 154 -29.16 -9.71 -19.44
N VAL A 155 -28.18 -8.86 -19.16
CA VAL A 155 -27.82 -8.44 -17.80
C VAL A 155 -28.51 -7.11 -17.51
N THR A 156 -29.26 -7.06 -16.41
CA THR A 156 -29.91 -5.84 -15.94
C THR A 156 -28.94 -5.08 -15.04
N LEU A 157 -28.70 -3.81 -15.34
CA LEU A 157 -27.87 -2.92 -14.54
C LEU A 157 -28.73 -2.10 -13.57
N PRO A 158 -28.17 -1.61 -12.45
CA PRO A 158 -28.85 -0.65 -11.60
C PRO A 158 -29.05 0.69 -12.34
N SER A 159 -29.70 1.66 -11.70
CA SER A 159 -29.85 3.00 -12.29
C SER A 159 -28.49 3.64 -12.59
N ILE A 160 -28.23 3.86 -13.88
CA ILE A 160 -26.99 4.44 -14.40
C ILE A 160 -27.29 5.76 -15.11
N SER A 161 -26.45 6.76 -14.83
CA SER A 161 -26.34 7.97 -15.63
C SER A 161 -25.30 7.76 -16.73
N TRP A 162 -25.77 7.57 -17.96
CA TRP A 162 -24.89 7.26 -19.10
C TRP A 162 -24.13 8.50 -19.59
N ARG A 163 -22.84 8.34 -19.82
CA ARG A 163 -22.00 9.26 -20.60
C ARG A 163 -22.01 8.75 -22.04
N GLY A 164 -22.76 9.44 -22.90
CA GLY A 164 -22.97 9.02 -24.29
C GLY A 164 -24.27 8.23 -24.46
N SER A 165 -24.24 7.21 -25.31
CA SER A 165 -25.40 6.36 -25.56
C SER A 165 -25.71 5.46 -24.37
N VAL A 166 -26.99 5.12 -24.21
CA VAL A 166 -27.42 4.04 -23.33
C VAL A 166 -26.82 2.73 -23.86
N LEU A 167 -26.42 1.84 -22.94
CA LEU A 167 -25.86 0.54 -23.29
C LEU A 167 -26.81 -0.29 -24.14
N THR A 168 -26.26 -0.83 -25.23
CA THR A 168 -26.87 -1.89 -26.03
C THR A 168 -26.03 -3.14 -25.87
N TRP A 169 -26.66 -4.25 -25.47
CA TRP A 169 -25.97 -5.53 -25.35
C TRP A 169 -25.77 -6.19 -26.71
N PHE A 170 -24.56 -6.68 -26.94
CA PHE A 170 -24.22 -7.55 -28.06
C PHE A 170 -23.95 -8.97 -27.55
N GLU A 171 -24.65 -9.96 -28.11
CA GLU A 171 -24.49 -11.34 -27.69
C GLU A 171 -23.06 -11.84 -27.93
N ASN A 172 -22.52 -12.59 -26.96
CA ASN A 172 -21.20 -13.20 -26.98
C ASN A 172 -20.02 -12.25 -27.18
N LYS A 173 -20.21 -10.95 -26.91
CA LYS A 173 -19.17 -9.92 -26.96
C LYS A 173 -18.84 -9.40 -25.56
N TRP A 174 -17.57 -9.12 -25.31
CA TRP A 174 -17.16 -8.42 -24.10
C TRP A 174 -17.53 -6.94 -24.19
N HIS A 175 -18.13 -6.43 -23.13
CA HIS A 175 -18.45 -5.01 -22.96
C HIS A 175 -17.62 -4.49 -21.80
N THR A 176 -16.89 -3.41 -22.03
CA THR A 176 -16.15 -2.71 -20.97
C THR A 176 -17.01 -1.57 -20.47
N LEU A 177 -17.41 -1.64 -19.21
CA LEU A 177 -18.14 -0.59 -18.51
C LEU A 177 -17.18 0.08 -17.56
N THR A 178 -16.96 1.38 -17.76
CA THR A 178 -16.20 2.18 -16.81
C THR A 178 -17.17 3.02 -15.98
N LEU A 179 -17.20 2.70 -14.69
CA LEU A 179 -18.16 3.15 -13.70
C LEU A 179 -17.50 4.14 -12.75
N SER A 180 -18.22 5.19 -12.40
CA SER A 180 -17.79 6.23 -11.45
C SER A 180 -18.93 6.56 -10.49
N LYS A 181 -18.71 6.40 -9.20
CA LYS A 181 -19.67 6.84 -8.17
C LYS A 181 -19.38 8.29 -7.78
N ARG A 182 -20.37 9.17 -7.92
CA ARG A 182 -20.27 10.60 -7.57
C ARG A 182 -21.54 11.01 -6.82
N GLY A 183 -21.43 11.16 -5.51
CA GLY A 183 -22.56 11.29 -4.60
C GLY A 183 -23.53 10.11 -4.75
N SER A 184 -24.82 10.39 -4.92
CA SER A 184 -25.83 9.36 -5.17
C SER A 184 -25.74 8.74 -6.57
N SER A 185 -25.12 9.41 -7.54
CA SER A 185 -25.14 9.03 -8.95
C SER A 185 -24.09 7.98 -9.29
N LEU A 186 -24.50 6.92 -9.97
CA LEU A 186 -23.60 6.00 -10.66
C LEU A 186 -23.51 6.40 -12.13
N ILE A 187 -22.34 6.82 -12.55
CA ILE A 187 -22.07 7.30 -13.91
C ILE A 187 -21.32 6.20 -14.67
N CYS A 188 -21.68 5.94 -15.92
CA CYS A 188 -21.02 4.93 -16.73
C CYS A 188 -20.75 5.44 -18.15
N TRP A 189 -19.59 5.13 -18.70
CA TRP A 189 -19.40 5.02 -20.15
C TRP A 189 -19.11 3.56 -20.51
N TRP A 190 -19.37 3.18 -21.74
CA TRP A 190 -19.19 1.80 -22.19
C TRP A 190 -18.62 1.73 -23.60
N GLU A 191 -17.94 0.62 -23.86
CA GLU A 191 -17.48 0.20 -25.17
C GLU A 191 -17.68 -1.32 -25.30
N VAL A 192 -17.66 -1.82 -26.53
CA VAL A 192 -17.76 -3.25 -26.84
C VAL A 192 -16.52 -3.66 -27.62
N GLU A 193 -16.03 -4.87 -27.36
CA GLU A 193 -14.96 -5.46 -28.13
C GLU A 193 -15.34 -5.48 -29.61
N PRO A 194 -14.44 -5.04 -30.53
CA PRO A 194 -14.70 -5.03 -31.96
C PRO A 194 -15.14 -6.40 -32.50
#